data_AF-A0A812JH82-F1
#
_entry.id   AF-A0A812JH82-F1
#
_cell.length_a   1.000
_cell.length_b   1.000
_cell.length_c   1.000
_cell.angle_alpha   90.00
_cell.angle_beta   90.00
_cell.angle_gamma   90.00
#
_symmetry.space_group_name_H-M   'P 1'
#
loop_
_entity.id
_entity.type
_entity.pdbx_description
1 polymer ?
#
loop_
_entity_poly.entity_id
_entity_poly.type
_entity_poly.pdbx_seq_one_letter_code
_entity_poly.pdbx_strand_id
1 'polypeptide(L)'
;MVFFLPRCVPEGGYKLDKTLVVHNFILSLMSLVLCLGCAFEMLQRVRRENTVEWMFCEDTSISTRGPLYFWSWAFYASKYYELVDTLLALLRASRPPHFGLHVYHHALVPVMVWNWLEHRTTLQHIGLLWNTFVHVVMYAYYGLKVLHVPTPWKKWVTRLQIVQFVTSMALLVPVLYYTWDAPLGDVCAGQRSFFVNLAFNLTLLWQFVGVLYTPATGAKKGSRKQE
;
A
#
# COMPACT_ATOMS: atom_id res chain seq x y z
N MET A 1 -8.13 17.86 -12.17
CA MET A 1 -8.23 18.37 -10.78
C MET A 1 -6.94 19.13 -10.47
N VAL A 2 -6.98 20.48 -10.52
CA VAL A 2 -5.83 21.34 -10.27
C VAL A 2 -5.69 21.50 -8.76
N PHE A 3 -4.83 20.71 -8.13
CA PHE A 3 -4.45 20.95 -6.73
C PHE A 3 -3.65 22.24 -6.68
N PHE A 4 -4.24 23.31 -6.13
CA PHE A 4 -3.53 24.54 -5.80
C PHE A 4 -2.43 24.19 -4.80
N LEU A 5 -1.20 24.65 -5.06
CA LEU A 5 -0.19 24.69 -4.00
C LEU A 5 -0.74 25.58 -2.89
N PRO A 6 -0.64 25.18 -1.60
CA PRO A 6 -0.99 26.07 -0.50
C PRO A 6 -0.24 27.39 -0.68
N ARG A 7 -0.93 28.54 -0.55
CA ARG A 7 -0.33 29.88 -0.69
C ARG A 7 0.88 30.13 0.22
N CYS A 8 1.13 29.24 1.19
CA CYS A 8 2.23 29.28 2.14
C CYS A 8 3.53 28.60 1.65
N VAL A 9 3.54 27.97 0.47
CA VAL A 9 4.74 27.31 -0.08
C VAL A 9 5.44 28.26 -1.06
N PRO A 10 6.73 28.60 -0.85
CA PRO A 10 7.48 29.44 -1.79
C PRO A 10 7.63 28.77 -3.16
N GLU A 11 7.79 29.56 -4.23
CA GLU A 11 7.82 29.06 -5.62
C GLU A 11 8.92 28.01 -5.91
N GLY A 12 9.98 27.96 -5.08
CA GLY A 12 11.05 26.96 -5.14
C GLY A 12 10.95 25.81 -4.14
N GLY A 13 9.93 25.79 -3.28
CA GLY A 13 9.76 24.82 -2.19
C GLY A 13 10.82 24.89 -1.09
N TYR A 14 10.64 24.08 -0.04
CA TYR A 14 11.61 23.96 1.05
C TYR A 14 12.71 22.92 0.74
N LYS A 15 13.96 23.19 1.14
CA LYS A 15 15.06 22.21 1.07
C LYS A 15 14.91 21.18 2.20
N LEU A 16 14.29 20.05 1.89
CA LEU A 16 13.90 19.02 2.87
C LEU A 16 14.63 17.67 2.66
N ASP A 17 15.78 17.67 1.98
CA ASP A 17 16.45 16.40 1.62
C ASP A 17 16.83 15.57 2.85
N LYS A 18 17.39 16.18 3.91
CA LYS A 18 17.69 15.47 5.17
C LYS A 18 16.43 14.89 5.83
N THR A 19 15.36 15.68 5.88
CA THR A 19 14.07 15.24 6.43
C THR A 19 13.50 14.08 5.64
N LEU A 20 13.57 14.13 4.31
CA LEU A 20 13.11 13.06 3.42
C LEU A 20 13.93 11.78 3.61
N VAL A 21 15.25 11.88 3.77
CA VAL A 21 16.10 10.71 4.05
C VAL A 21 15.65 10.05 5.35
N VAL A 22 15.59 10.82 6.44
CA VAL A 22 15.18 10.30 7.76
C VAL A 22 13.78 9.69 7.70
N HIS A 23 12.83 10.38 7.06
CA HIS A 23 11.46 9.94 6.91
C HIS A 23 11.33 8.61 6.13
N ASN A 24 12.03 8.48 5.00
CA ASN A 24 12.04 7.23 4.22
C ASN A 24 12.69 6.08 5.00
N PHE A 25 13.74 6.33 5.77
CA PHE A 25 14.36 5.31 6.62
C PHE A 25 13.43 4.88 7.76
N ILE A 26 12.73 5.80 8.41
CA ILE A 26 11.71 5.50 9.43
C ILE A 26 10.61 4.62 8.82
N LEU A 27 10.09 4.99 7.66
CA LEU A 27 9.05 4.22 6.97
C LEU A 27 9.53 2.81 6.58
N SER A 28 10.76 2.68 6.07
CA SER A 28 11.35 1.40 5.73
C SER A 28 11.52 0.51 6.98
N LEU A 29 12.05 1.06 8.07
CA LEU A 29 12.24 0.34 9.34
C LEU A 29 10.91 -0.05 9.98
N MET A 30 9.94 0.87 10.04
CA MET A 30 8.60 0.59 10.56
C MET A 30 7.93 -0.51 9.73
N SER A 31 8.03 -0.46 8.40
CA SER A 31 7.52 -1.51 7.52
C SER A 31 8.18 -2.86 7.78
N LEU A 32 9.49 -2.88 8.06
CA LEU A 32 10.22 -4.09 8.40
C LEU A 32 9.74 -4.68 9.74
N VAL A 33 9.57 -3.84 10.77
CA VAL A 33 9.05 -4.26 12.07
C VAL A 33 7.64 -4.84 11.94
N LEU A 34 6.74 -4.17 11.21
CA LEU A 34 5.39 -4.67 10.95
C LEU A 34 5.40 -6.01 10.18
N CYS A 35 6.26 -6.12 9.16
CA CYS A 35 6.42 -7.33 8.36
C CYS A 35 6.90 -8.51 9.21
N LEU A 36 7.97 -8.32 9.99
CA LEU A 36 8.54 -9.38 10.83
C LEU A 36 7.60 -9.76 11.98
N GLY A 37 6.96 -8.77 12.60
CA GLY A 37 5.97 -8.98 13.66
C GLY A 37 4.78 -9.79 13.18
N CYS A 38 4.17 -9.39 12.05
CA CYS A 38 3.08 -10.13 11.44
C CYS A 38 3.51 -11.53 11.02
N ALA A 39 4.64 -11.67 10.32
CA ALA A 39 5.16 -12.98 9.89
C ALA A 39 5.37 -13.92 11.07
N PHE A 40 5.95 -13.43 12.16
CA PHE A 40 6.20 -14.22 13.36
C PHE A 40 4.90 -14.72 13.99
N GLU A 41 3.91 -13.84 14.16
CA GLU A 41 2.62 -14.23 14.74
C GLU A 41 1.82 -15.18 13.82
N MET A 42 1.88 -14.96 12.51
CA MET A 42 1.28 -15.88 11.53
C MET A 42 1.93 -17.26 11.61
N LEU A 43 3.26 -17.35 11.65
CA LEU A 43 3.99 -18.60 11.80
C LEU A 43 3.68 -19.30 13.12
N GLN A 44 3.56 -18.56 14.22
CA GLN A 44 3.15 -19.13 15.49
C GLN A 44 1.75 -19.70 15.44
N ARG A 45 0.80 -19.03 14.77
CA ARG A 45 -0.57 -19.53 14.61
C ARG A 45 -0.62 -20.80 13.76
N VAL A 46 0.09 -20.82 12.62
CA VAL A 46 0.24 -22.04 11.80
C VAL A 46 0.80 -23.18 12.62
N ARG A 47 1.81 -22.93 13.45
CA ARG A 47 2.42 -23.97 14.29
C ARG A 47 1.49 -24.47 15.41
N ARG A 48 0.63 -23.61 15.95
CA ARG A 48 -0.33 -23.95 17.00
C ARG A 48 -1.51 -24.76 16.47
N GLU A 49 -2.07 -24.34 15.34
CA GLU A 49 -3.27 -24.96 14.75
C GLU A 49 -2.93 -26.07 13.75
N ASN A 50 -1.67 -26.16 13.32
CA ASN A 50 -1.19 -27.09 12.29
C ASN A 50 -1.97 -27.00 10.97
N THR A 51 -2.52 -25.82 10.67
CA THR A 51 -3.28 -25.53 9.46
C THR A 51 -3.01 -24.09 8.98
N VAL A 52 -3.29 -23.85 7.70
CA VAL A 52 -3.27 -22.53 7.04
C VAL A 52 -4.67 -22.11 6.56
N GLU A 53 -5.69 -22.91 6.85
CA GLU A 53 -7.07 -22.68 6.38
C GLU A 53 -7.64 -21.35 6.87
N TRP A 54 -7.34 -20.97 8.12
CA TRP A 54 -7.72 -19.68 8.71
C TRP A 54 -7.22 -18.47 7.90
N MET A 55 -6.19 -18.63 7.05
CA MET A 55 -5.70 -17.56 6.18
C MET A 55 -6.63 -17.30 4.99
N PHE A 56 -7.49 -18.27 4.62
CA PHE A 56 -8.38 -18.23 3.45
C PHE A 56 -9.86 -18.24 3.84
N CYS A 57 -10.21 -18.85 4.96
CA CYS A 57 -11.52 -18.70 5.60
C CYS A 57 -11.35 -18.66 7.13
N GLU A 58 -11.48 -17.47 7.71
CA GLU A 58 -11.45 -17.27 9.16
C GLU A 58 -12.86 -17.36 9.75
N ASP A 59 -12.98 -17.89 10.97
CA ASP A 59 -14.25 -18.00 11.67
C ASP A 59 -14.85 -16.62 11.99
N THR A 60 -16.16 -16.46 11.80
CA THR A 60 -16.87 -15.20 12.02
C THR A 60 -17.01 -14.79 13.49
N SER A 61 -16.75 -15.71 14.42
CA SER A 61 -16.68 -15.47 15.86
C SER A 61 -15.30 -14.99 16.34
N ILE A 62 -14.30 -14.92 15.45
CA ILE A 62 -12.95 -14.50 15.81
C ILE A 62 -12.95 -13.13 16.50
N SER A 63 -12.22 -13.04 17.60
CA SER A 63 -12.02 -11.79 18.31
C SER A 63 -11.03 -10.91 17.56
N THR A 64 -11.32 -9.60 17.46
CA THR A 64 -10.37 -8.58 16.95
C THR A 64 -9.26 -8.23 17.96
N ARG A 65 -9.04 -9.09 18.95
CA ARG A 65 -8.05 -8.94 20.01
C ARG A 65 -7.02 -10.07 19.89
N GLY A 66 -5.75 -9.73 20.07
CA GLY A 66 -4.66 -10.68 20.07
C GLY A 66 -3.44 -10.20 19.28
N PRO A 67 -2.36 -10.99 19.26
CA PRO A 67 -1.09 -10.57 18.65
C PRO A 67 -1.19 -10.25 17.16
N LEU A 68 -1.94 -11.06 16.38
CA LEU A 68 -2.14 -10.80 14.95
C LEU A 68 -2.90 -9.50 14.70
N TYR A 69 -3.98 -9.25 15.44
CA TYR A 69 -4.77 -8.02 15.31
C TYR A 69 -4.03 -6.79 15.85
N PHE A 70 -3.14 -6.95 16.84
CA PHE A 70 -2.25 -5.88 17.27
C PHE A 70 -1.42 -5.35 16.10
N TRP A 71 -0.82 -6.26 15.30
CA TRP A 71 -0.07 -5.87 14.10
C TRP A 71 -0.98 -5.27 13.02
N SER A 72 -2.22 -5.75 12.85
CA SER A 72 -3.19 -5.11 11.95
C SER A 72 -3.55 -3.68 12.37
N TRP A 73 -3.73 -3.42 13.66
CA TRP A 73 -3.96 -2.06 14.18
C TRP A 73 -2.72 -1.17 14.05
N ALA A 74 -1.53 -1.71 14.29
CA ALA A 74 -0.27 -0.99 14.09
C ALA A 74 -0.06 -0.62 12.61
N PHE A 75 -0.40 -1.53 11.68
CA PHE A 75 -0.40 -1.27 10.25
C PHE A 75 -1.42 -0.20 9.86
N TYR A 76 -2.62 -0.23 10.44
CA TYR A 76 -3.61 0.83 10.21
C TYR A 76 -3.09 2.21 10.65
N ALA A 77 -2.49 2.29 11.84
CA ALA A 77 -1.86 3.52 12.33
C ALA A 77 -0.74 4.00 11.38
N SER A 78 0.03 3.06 10.81
CA SER A 78 1.12 3.36 9.88
C SER A 78 0.62 4.09 8.62
N LYS A 79 -0.61 3.84 8.16
CA LYS A 79 -1.20 4.50 6.98
C LYS A 79 -1.44 5.99 7.17
N TYR A 80 -1.71 6.43 8.40
CA TYR A 80 -1.78 7.85 8.72
C TYR A 80 -0.40 8.50 8.70
N TYR A 81 0.64 7.80 9.15
CA TYR A 81 2.00 8.29 9.07
C TYR A 81 2.48 8.41 7.60
N GLU A 82 2.07 7.49 6.74
CA GLU A 82 2.36 7.56 5.29
C GLU A 82 1.78 8.82 4.61
N LEU A 83 0.76 9.48 5.18
CA LEU A 83 0.24 10.77 4.66
C LEU A 83 1.29 11.89 4.70
N VAL A 84 2.31 11.75 5.55
CA VAL A 84 3.45 12.68 5.61
C VAL A 84 4.21 12.68 4.28
N ASP A 85 4.20 11.60 3.49
CA ASP A 85 4.79 11.59 2.14
C ASP A 85 4.15 12.66 1.25
N THR A 86 2.81 12.74 1.28
CA THR A 86 2.07 13.73 0.51
C THR A 86 2.34 15.14 1.02
N LEU A 87 2.43 15.32 2.34
CA LEU A 87 2.77 16.62 2.93
C LEU A 87 4.18 17.08 2.51
N LEU A 88 5.18 16.21 2.59
CA LEU A 88 6.56 16.53 2.22
C LEU A 88 6.69 16.82 0.72
N ALA A 89 5.96 16.10 -0.14
CA ALA A 89 5.92 16.37 -1.58
C ALA A 89 5.32 17.76 -1.88
N LEU A 90 4.26 18.16 -1.16
CA LEU A 90 3.66 19.49 -1.28
C LEU A 90 4.61 20.59 -0.78
N LEU A 91 5.27 20.39 0.36
CA LEU A 91 6.21 21.36 0.94
C LEU A 91 7.48 21.56 0.07
N ARG A 92 7.94 20.51 -0.61
CA ARG A 92 9.07 20.61 -1.55
C ARG A 92 8.69 21.32 -2.86
N ALA A 93 7.41 21.64 -3.07
CA ALA A 93 6.87 22.08 -4.36
C ALA A 93 7.28 21.15 -5.53
N SER A 94 7.58 19.88 -5.22
CA SER A 94 8.12 18.91 -6.17
C SER A 94 7.19 17.71 -6.21
N ARG A 95 6.33 17.68 -7.23
CA ARG A 95 5.34 16.63 -7.40
C ARG A 95 5.99 15.42 -8.05
N PRO A 96 5.91 14.22 -7.46
CA PRO A 96 6.40 13.02 -8.11
C PRO A 96 5.64 12.76 -9.43
N PRO A 97 6.26 12.06 -10.39
CA PRO A 97 5.54 11.51 -11.54
C PRO A 97 4.34 10.72 -11.04
N HIS A 98 3.16 10.93 -11.65
CA HIS A 98 1.90 10.32 -11.23
C HIS A 98 1.41 10.74 -9.83
N PHE A 99 1.62 12.00 -9.43
CA PHE A 99 1.11 12.53 -8.16
C PHE A 99 -0.39 12.29 -7.91
N GLY A 100 -1.23 12.26 -8.97
CA GLY A 100 -2.64 11.90 -8.85
C GLY A 100 -2.88 10.46 -8.34
N LEU A 101 -2.08 9.50 -8.82
CA LEU A 101 -2.09 8.11 -8.33
C LEU A 101 -1.68 8.06 -6.85
N HIS A 102 -0.63 8.79 -6.49
CA HIS A 102 -0.16 8.89 -5.12
C HIS A 102 -1.27 9.41 -4.19
N VAL A 103 -1.89 10.56 -4.52
CA VAL A 103 -2.98 11.11 -3.69
C VAL A 103 -4.18 10.17 -3.62
N TYR A 104 -4.58 9.56 -4.74
CA TYR A 104 -5.67 8.58 -4.76
C TYR A 104 -5.40 7.40 -3.83
N HIS A 105 -4.20 6.82 -3.92
CA HIS A 105 -3.75 5.72 -3.07
C HIS A 105 -3.74 6.11 -1.59
N HIS A 106 -3.04 7.20 -1.22
CA HIS A 106 -2.90 7.62 0.17
C HIS A 106 -4.24 8.06 0.81
N ALA A 107 -5.20 8.53 0.02
CA ALA A 107 -6.54 8.85 0.53
C ALA A 107 -7.38 7.60 0.82
N LEU A 108 -7.27 6.55 -0.01
CA LEU A 108 -8.17 5.40 0.06
C LEU A 108 -7.60 4.20 0.83
N VAL A 109 -6.28 4.03 0.88
CA VAL A 109 -5.66 2.93 1.64
C VAL A 109 -6.05 2.95 3.12
N PRO A 110 -6.08 4.08 3.85
CA PRO A 110 -6.57 4.11 5.22
C PRO A 110 -8.01 3.61 5.34
N VAL A 111 -8.90 4.01 4.42
CA VAL A 111 -10.30 3.55 4.40
C VAL A 111 -10.39 2.05 4.14
N MET A 112 -9.56 1.54 3.23
CA MET A 112 -9.49 0.11 2.92
C MET A 112 -9.06 -0.71 4.15
N VAL A 113 -8.00 -0.28 4.84
CA VAL A 113 -7.48 -0.98 6.03
C VAL A 113 -8.48 -0.89 7.19
N TRP A 114 -9.21 0.22 7.33
CA TRP A 114 -10.32 0.30 8.28
C TRP A 114 -11.39 -0.75 7.97
N ASN A 115 -11.80 -0.88 6.70
CA ASN A 115 -12.75 -1.89 6.25
C ASN A 115 -12.24 -3.33 6.50
N TRP A 116 -10.92 -3.57 6.43
CA TRP A 116 -10.34 -4.86 6.83
C TRP A 116 -10.56 -5.17 8.30
N LEU A 117 -10.31 -4.20 9.18
CA LEU A 117 -10.44 -4.35 10.62
C LEU A 117 -11.91 -4.49 11.05
N GLU A 118 -12.79 -3.62 10.55
CA GLU A 118 -14.21 -3.59 10.89
C GLU A 118 -14.89 -4.92 10.55
N HIS A 119 -14.62 -5.44 9.36
CA HIS A 119 -15.25 -6.68 8.88
C HIS A 119 -14.41 -7.93 9.13
N ARG A 120 -13.28 -7.82 9.83
CA ARG A 120 -12.38 -8.95 10.14
C ARG A 120 -11.97 -9.71 8.88
N THR A 121 -11.51 -8.97 7.86
CA THR A 121 -11.20 -9.54 6.55
C THR A 121 -10.19 -10.66 6.65
N THR A 122 -10.57 -11.88 6.22
CA THR A 122 -9.72 -13.08 6.33
C THR A 122 -8.32 -12.87 5.73
N LEU A 123 -8.22 -12.33 4.51
CA LEU A 123 -6.93 -12.10 3.83
C LEU A 123 -6.12 -10.91 4.40
N GLN A 124 -6.61 -10.18 5.41
CA GLN A 124 -5.97 -8.94 5.88
C GLN A 124 -4.51 -9.17 6.31
N HIS A 125 -4.20 -10.31 6.94
CA HIS A 125 -2.87 -10.57 7.50
C HIS A 125 -1.86 -10.86 6.39
N ILE A 126 -2.27 -11.62 5.36
CA ILE A 126 -1.46 -11.82 4.15
C ILE A 126 -1.28 -10.49 3.41
N GLY A 127 -2.35 -9.71 3.26
CA GLY A 127 -2.31 -8.40 2.63
C GLY A 127 -1.36 -7.43 3.34
N LEU A 128 -1.40 -7.39 4.67
CA LEU A 128 -0.47 -6.63 5.51
C LEU A 128 0.97 -7.08 5.29
N LEU A 129 1.24 -8.38 5.40
CA LEU A 129 2.57 -8.95 5.26
C LEU A 129 3.18 -8.58 3.91
N TRP A 130 2.40 -8.75 2.84
CA TRP A 130 2.87 -8.47 1.49
C TRP A 130 3.04 -6.98 1.22
N ASN A 131 2.11 -6.13 1.69
CA ASN A 131 2.22 -4.68 1.55
C ASN A 131 3.44 -4.13 2.30
N THR A 132 3.63 -4.56 3.55
CA THR A 132 4.77 -4.11 4.37
C THR A 132 6.10 -4.57 3.80
N PHE A 133 6.18 -5.80 3.27
CA PHE A 133 7.36 -6.26 2.53
C PHE A 133 7.70 -5.38 1.32
N VAL A 134 6.71 -5.07 0.48
CA VAL A 134 6.92 -4.16 -0.67
C VAL A 134 7.29 -2.75 -0.21
N HIS A 135 6.70 -2.26 0.88
CA HIS A 135 7.01 -0.95 1.46
C HIS A 135 8.45 -0.87 1.99
N VAL A 136 8.99 -1.94 2.58
CA VAL A 136 10.43 -1.99 2.96
C VAL A 136 11.31 -1.68 1.75
N VAL A 137 11.07 -2.38 0.63
CA VAL A 137 11.86 -2.23 -0.61
C VAL A 137 11.65 -0.85 -1.25
N MET A 138 10.39 -0.39 -1.31
CA MET A 138 10.04 0.90 -1.91
C MET A 138 10.66 2.08 -1.16
N TYR A 139 10.51 2.13 0.18
CA TYR A 139 11.04 3.22 0.98
C TYR A 139 12.57 3.19 1.08
N ALA A 140 13.19 2.00 1.09
CA ALA A 140 14.64 1.88 0.94
C ALA A 140 15.11 2.48 -0.40
N TYR A 141 14.41 2.18 -1.51
CA TYR A 141 14.70 2.78 -2.81
C TYR A 141 14.59 4.31 -2.79
N TYR A 142 13.53 4.86 -2.19
CA TYR A 142 13.35 6.31 -2.10
C TYR A 142 14.41 6.97 -1.21
N GLY A 143 14.78 6.37 -0.08
CA GLY A 143 15.88 6.84 0.77
C GLY A 143 17.20 6.92 0.00
N LEU A 144 17.55 5.85 -0.73
CA LEU A 144 18.75 5.81 -1.58
C LEU A 144 18.73 6.85 -2.71
N LYS A 145 17.54 7.11 -3.29
CA LYS A 145 17.36 8.14 -4.32
C LYS A 145 17.67 9.55 -3.81
N VAL A 146 17.28 9.88 -2.58
CA VAL A 146 17.56 11.19 -1.97
C VAL A 146 19.04 11.30 -1.60
N LEU A 147 19.70 10.20 -1.25
CA LEU A 147 21.15 10.14 -1.04
C LEU A 147 21.98 10.17 -2.34
N HIS A 148 21.34 10.33 -3.50
CA HIS A 148 21.99 10.33 -4.81
C HIS A 148 22.77 9.03 -5.14
N VAL A 149 22.42 7.92 -4.50
CA VAL A 149 22.98 6.60 -4.83
C VAL A 149 22.42 6.14 -6.18
N PRO A 150 23.23 5.58 -7.09
CA PRO A 150 22.74 5.03 -8.35
C PRO A 150 21.79 3.85 -8.12
N THR A 151 20.51 4.03 -8.45
CA THR A 151 19.48 2.99 -8.28
C THR A 151 18.87 2.61 -9.64
N PRO A 152 19.49 1.71 -10.42
CA PRO A 152 18.97 1.29 -11.74
C PRO A 152 17.69 0.45 -11.64
N TRP A 153 17.31 0.02 -10.44
CA TRP A 153 16.20 -0.90 -10.20
C TRP A 153 14.82 -0.26 -10.03
N LYS A 154 14.61 1.00 -10.47
CA LYS A 154 13.28 1.66 -10.42
C LYS A 154 12.17 0.78 -11.01
N LYS A 155 12.44 0.16 -12.17
CA LYS A 155 11.47 -0.70 -12.86
C LYS A 155 11.11 -1.94 -12.05
N TRP A 156 12.04 -2.48 -11.27
CA TRP A 156 11.80 -3.65 -10.41
C TRP A 156 10.91 -3.30 -9.24
N VAL A 157 11.06 -2.11 -8.64
CA VAL A 157 10.16 -1.63 -7.58
C VAL A 157 8.72 -1.54 -8.08
N THR A 158 8.49 -0.96 -9.26
CA THR A 158 7.15 -0.87 -9.85
C THR A 158 6.60 -2.25 -10.21
N ARG A 159 7.42 -3.16 -10.75
CA ARG A 159 7.00 -4.55 -11.02
C ARG A 159 6.61 -5.29 -9.74
N LEU A 160 7.35 -5.10 -8.67
CA LEU A 160 7.06 -5.70 -7.37
C LEU A 160 5.69 -5.24 -6.83
N GLN A 161 5.37 -3.95 -6.96
CA GLN A 161 4.05 -3.41 -6.62
C GLN A 161 2.92 -4.00 -7.49
N ILE A 162 3.16 -4.23 -8.78
CA ILE A 162 2.15 -4.86 -9.65
C ILE A 162 1.94 -6.32 -9.27
N VAL A 163 3.04 -7.05 -9.02
CA VAL A 163 2.97 -8.42 -8.50
C VAL A 163 2.19 -8.44 -7.19
N GLN A 164 2.31 -7.41 -6.34
CA GLN A 164 1.49 -7.28 -5.13
C GLN A 164 0.00 -7.30 -5.40
N PHE A 165 -0.48 -6.47 -6.32
CA PHE A 165 -1.92 -6.43 -6.62
C PHE A 165 -2.39 -7.72 -7.32
N VAL A 166 -1.59 -8.28 -8.24
CA VAL A 166 -1.95 -9.52 -8.95
C VAL A 166 -2.03 -10.71 -7.99
N THR A 167 -1.06 -10.85 -7.09
CA THR A 167 -1.07 -11.90 -6.07
C THR A 167 -2.23 -11.72 -5.08
N SER A 168 -2.52 -10.50 -4.63
CA SER A 168 -3.71 -10.21 -3.83
C SER A 168 -4.99 -10.66 -4.51
N MET A 169 -5.12 -10.46 -5.83
CA MET A 169 -6.27 -10.94 -6.59
C MET A 169 -6.31 -12.47 -6.74
N ALA A 170 -5.16 -13.10 -6.99
CA ALA A 170 -5.08 -14.56 -7.10
C ALA A 170 -5.49 -15.25 -5.79
N LEU A 171 -5.13 -14.66 -4.64
CA LEU A 171 -5.50 -15.18 -3.32
C LEU A 171 -6.99 -15.02 -2.99
N LEU A 172 -7.76 -14.25 -3.77
CA LEU A 172 -9.22 -14.21 -3.64
C LEU A 172 -9.90 -15.48 -4.18
N VAL A 173 -9.25 -16.21 -5.09
CA VAL A 173 -9.81 -17.46 -5.67
C VAL A 173 -10.10 -18.52 -4.61
N PRO A 174 -9.17 -18.90 -3.71
CA PRO A 174 -9.47 -19.84 -2.63
C PRO A 174 -10.55 -19.31 -1.67
N VAL A 175 -10.59 -17.99 -1.39
CA VAL A 175 -11.68 -17.41 -0.57
C VAL A 175 -13.04 -17.62 -1.23
N LEU A 176 -13.13 -17.38 -2.55
CA LEU A 176 -14.36 -17.60 -3.32
C LEU A 176 -14.81 -19.05 -3.29
N TYR A 177 -13.87 -20.00 -3.30
CA TYR A 177 -14.16 -21.42 -3.17
C TYR A 177 -14.87 -21.74 -1.84
N TYR A 178 -14.36 -21.20 -0.71
CA TYR A 178 -15.00 -21.39 0.60
C TYR A 178 -16.37 -20.70 0.73
N THR A 179 -16.57 -19.57 0.03
CA THR A 179 -17.80 -18.77 0.13
C THR A 179 -18.83 -19.06 -0.97
N TRP A 180 -18.58 -20.06 -1.84
CA TRP A 180 -19.32 -20.26 -3.09
C TRP A 180 -20.84 -20.40 -2.90
N ASP A 181 -21.26 -21.16 -1.89
CA ASP A 181 -22.67 -21.47 -1.66
C ASP A 181 -23.47 -20.32 -1.02
N ALA A 182 -22.79 -19.35 -0.42
CA ALA A 182 -23.43 -18.22 0.23
C ALA A 182 -22.59 -16.95 0.07
N PRO A 183 -22.45 -16.38 -1.14
CA PRO A 183 -21.49 -15.31 -1.46
C PRO A 183 -21.73 -13.97 -0.74
N LEU A 184 -22.93 -13.75 -0.21
CA LEU A 184 -23.29 -12.60 0.65
C LEU A 184 -23.57 -13.00 2.11
N GLY A 185 -23.32 -14.26 2.46
CA GLY A 185 -23.45 -14.76 3.83
C GLY A 185 -22.28 -14.36 4.71
N ASP A 186 -22.31 -14.84 5.96
CA ASP A 186 -21.21 -14.71 6.91
C ASP A 186 -20.60 -16.11 7.13
N VAL A 187 -20.15 -16.76 6.05
CA VAL A 187 -19.48 -18.08 6.11
C VAL A 187 -18.05 -17.92 6.61
N CYS A 188 -17.33 -16.95 6.04
CA CYS A 188 -15.99 -16.57 6.45
C CYS A 188 -15.97 -15.09 6.88
N ALA A 189 -15.12 -14.76 7.84
CA ALA A 189 -14.95 -13.38 8.28
C ALA A 189 -14.45 -12.49 7.12
N GLY A 190 -15.07 -11.32 6.94
CA GLY A 190 -14.72 -10.37 5.87
C GLY A 190 -15.48 -10.49 4.57
N GLN A 191 -16.41 -11.44 4.48
CA GLN A 191 -17.12 -11.71 3.24
C GLN A 191 -17.86 -10.48 2.70
N ARG A 192 -18.46 -9.67 3.58
CA ARG A 192 -19.12 -8.39 3.24
C ARG A 192 -18.17 -7.36 2.61
N SER A 193 -16.89 -7.39 2.98
CA SER A 193 -15.87 -6.48 2.46
C SER A 193 -15.24 -6.95 1.15
N PHE A 194 -15.56 -8.16 0.70
CA PHE A 194 -14.94 -8.78 -0.47
C PHE A 194 -15.03 -7.89 -1.72
N PHE A 195 -16.23 -7.43 -2.08
CA PHE A 195 -16.45 -6.63 -3.29
C PHE A 195 -15.76 -5.27 -3.21
N VAL A 196 -15.76 -4.65 -2.02
CA VAL A 196 -15.06 -3.38 -1.78
C VAL A 196 -13.55 -3.56 -1.98
N ASN A 197 -12.98 -4.63 -1.41
CA ASN A 197 -11.56 -4.96 -1.55
C ASN A 197 -11.19 -5.29 -3.00
N LEU A 198 -12.04 -6.05 -3.71
CA LEU A 198 -11.85 -6.39 -5.10
C LEU A 198 -11.85 -5.14 -5.99
N ALA A 199 -12.87 -4.29 -5.86
CA ALA A 199 -12.97 -3.05 -6.61
C ALA A 199 -11.75 -2.15 -6.37
N PHE A 200 -11.34 -2.01 -5.11
CA PHE A 200 -10.17 -1.20 -4.76
C PHE A 200 -8.87 -1.75 -5.38
N ASN A 201 -8.59 -3.04 -5.24
CA ASN A 201 -7.39 -3.65 -5.84
C ASN A 201 -7.39 -3.54 -7.37
N LEU A 202 -8.54 -3.69 -8.02
CA LEU A 202 -8.68 -3.51 -9.48
C LEU A 202 -8.36 -2.08 -9.91
N THR A 203 -8.87 -1.07 -9.19
CA THR A 203 -8.58 0.34 -9.51
C THR A 203 -7.10 0.66 -9.38
N LEU A 204 -6.43 0.20 -8.31
CA LEU A 204 -5.00 0.40 -8.13
C LEU A 204 -4.18 -0.36 -9.18
N LEU A 205 -4.52 -1.63 -9.45
CA LEU A 205 -3.84 -2.41 -10.48
C LEU A 205 -3.91 -1.71 -11.84
N TRP A 206 -5.09 -1.23 -12.24
CA TRP A 206 -5.27 -0.48 -13.49
C TRP A 206 -4.35 0.76 -13.55
N GLN A 207 -4.28 1.53 -12.46
CA GLN A 207 -3.42 2.71 -12.40
C GLN A 207 -1.93 2.36 -12.47
N PHE A 208 -1.48 1.32 -11.75
CA PHE A 208 -0.08 0.87 -11.74
C PHE A 208 0.34 0.24 -13.07
N VAL A 209 -0.54 -0.50 -13.73
CA VAL A 209 -0.32 -0.97 -15.11
C VAL A 209 -0.18 0.21 -16.05
N GLY A 210 -1.02 1.25 -15.90
CA GLY A 210 -0.88 2.52 -16.64
C GLY A 210 0.51 3.17 -16.48
N VAL A 211 1.16 3.05 -15.31
CA VAL A 211 2.52 3.55 -15.08
C VAL A 211 3.57 2.81 -15.94
N LEU A 212 3.38 1.53 -16.25
CA LEU A 212 4.29 0.79 -17.15
C LEU A 212 4.20 1.26 -18.60
N TYR A 213 2.99 1.58 -19.05
CA TYR A 213 2.71 1.97 -20.44
C TYR A 213 2.84 3.47 -20.69
N THR A 214 2.86 4.30 -19.65
CA THR A 214 3.15 5.73 -19.78
C THR A 214 4.67 5.89 -19.90
N PRO A 215 5.22 6.24 -21.07
CA PRO A 215 6.63 6.60 -21.14
C PRO A 215 6.87 7.79 -20.22
N ALA A 216 8.07 7.93 -19.67
CA ALA A 216 8.46 9.09 -18.87
C ALA A 216 8.47 10.35 -19.77
N THR A 217 7.29 10.89 -20.10
CA THR A 217 7.11 12.03 -20.98
C THR A 217 7.31 13.31 -20.17
N GLY A 218 8.58 13.60 -19.94
CA GLY A 218 9.11 14.92 -19.67
C GLY A 218 10.01 15.40 -20.81
N ALA A 219 9.75 15.01 -22.06
CA ALA A 219 10.32 15.68 -23.22
C ALA A 219 9.35 16.81 -23.60
N LYS A 220 9.72 18.05 -23.26
CA LYS A 220 9.03 19.29 -23.65
C LYS A 220 8.59 19.21 -25.12
N LYS A 221 7.28 19.21 -25.40
CA LYS A 221 6.78 19.63 -26.71
C LYS A 221 7.06 21.12 -26.79
N GLY A 222 8.07 21.48 -27.58
CA GLY A 222 8.48 22.86 -27.81
C GLY A 222 7.30 23.70 -28.30
N SER A 223 7.22 24.91 -27.75
CA SER A 223 6.64 26.10 -28.36
C SER A 223 6.47 25.98 -29.88
N ARG A 224 5.23 25.82 -30.34
CA ARG A 224 4.86 26.27 -31.70
C ARG A 224 4.45 27.73 -31.54
N LYS A 225 5.39 28.62 -31.85
CA LYS A 225 5.14 30.06 -32.01
C LYS A 225 4.05 30.25 -33.05
N GLN A 226 3.14 31.17 -32.73
CA GLN A 226 2.39 31.94 -33.70
C GLN A 226 3.38 32.74 -34.55
N GLU A 227 3.27 32.62 -35.87
CA GLU A 227 3.43 33.67 -36.88
C GLU A 227 2.89 33.14 -38.22
#